data_AF-A0A0E0T8V4-F1
#
_entry.id   AF-A0A0E0T8V4-F1
#
_cell.length_a   1.000
_cell.length_b   1.000
_cell.length_c   1.000
_cell.angle_alpha   90.00
_cell.angle_beta   90.00
_cell.angle_gamma   90.00
#
_symmetry.space_group_name_H-M   'P 1'
#
loop_
_entity.id
_entity.type
_entity.pdbx_description
1 polymer ?
#
loop_
_entity_poly.entity_id
_entity_poly.type
_entity_poly.pdbx_seq_one_letter_code
_entity_poly.pdbx_strand_id
1 'polypeptide(L)' 'MGNRLFQEARKAVAQAKQAASGEIDMSVDRAIAIAKNALSSAYAHSNTAEKAQLRQFQTELDELTH' A
#
# COMPACT_ATOMS: atom_id res chain seq x y z
N MET A 1 12.32 -15.58 6.35
CA MET A 1 10.83 -15.63 6.32
C MET A 1 10.34 -14.20 6.18
N GLY A 2 10.16 -13.73 4.95
CA GLY A 2 9.71 -12.37 4.68
C GLY A 2 8.24 -12.23 5.01
N ASN A 3 7.87 -11.17 5.72
CA ASN A 3 6.49 -10.90 6.09
C ASN A 3 5.63 -10.78 4.82
N ARG A 4 4.77 -11.78 4.58
CA ARG A 4 3.93 -11.85 3.37
C ARG A 4 2.99 -10.65 3.28
N LEU A 5 2.43 -10.23 4.41
CA LEU A 5 1.54 -9.07 4.48
C LEU A 5 2.29 -7.78 4.14
N PHE A 6 3.54 -7.64 4.58
CA PHE A 6 4.38 -6.51 4.20
C PHE A 6 4.62 -6.45 2.68
N GLN A 7 4.93 -7.60 2.06
CA GLN A 7 5.11 -7.67 0.60
C GLN A 7 3.82 -7.37 -0.15
N GLU A 8 2.68 -7.85 0.34
CA GLU A 8 1.36 -7.57 -0.22
C GLU A 8 1.00 -6.09 -0.13
N ALA A 9 1.22 -5.47 1.03
CA ALA A 9 0.99 -4.03 1.22
C ALA A 9 1.85 -3.19 0.27
N ARG A 10 3.14 -3.52 0.13
CA ARG A 10 4.02 -2.85 -0.83
C ARG A 10 3.52 -2.98 -2.27
N LYS A 11 3.06 -4.19 -2.65
CA LYS A 11 2.53 -4.44 -4.00
C LYS A 11 1.24 -3.64 -4.24
N ALA A 12 0.34 -3.61 -3.26
CA ALA A 12 -0.93 -2.89 -3.37
C ALA A 12 -0.71 -1.37 -3.53
N VAL A 13 0.25 -0.80 -2.79
CA VAL A 13 0.63 0.62 -2.93
C VAL A 13 1.22 0.90 -4.30
N ALA A 14 2.09 0.02 -4.82
CA ALA A 14 2.60 0.14 -6.18
C ALA A 14 1.47 0.10 -7.22
N GLN A 15 0.48 -0.79 -7.06
CA GLN A 15 -0.69 -0.84 -7.95
C GLN A 15 -1.53 0.44 -7.87
N ALA A 16 -1.69 1.04 -6.69
CA ALA A 16 -2.38 2.32 -6.54
C ALA A 16 -1.67 3.44 -7.30
N LYS A 17 -0.33 3.50 -7.24
CA LYS A 17 0.49 4.44 -8.01
C LYS A 17 0.35 4.21 -9.52
N GLN A 18 0.38 2.95 -9.95
CA GLN A 18 0.18 2.58 -11.36
C GLN A 18 -1.22 2.95 -11.86
N ALA A 19 -2.25 2.75 -11.05
CA ALA A 19 -3.62 3.15 -11.38
C ALA A 19 -3.72 4.69 -11.50
N ALA A 20 -3.12 5.43 -10.58
CA ALA A 20 -3.10 6.90 -10.61
C ALA A 20 -2.36 7.44 -11.85
N SER A 21 -1.31 6.76 -12.30
CA SER A 21 -0.59 7.08 -13.54
C SER A 21 -1.28 6.60 -14.82
N GLY A 22 -2.40 5.86 -14.72
CA GLY A 22 -3.09 5.28 -15.87
C GLY A 22 -2.36 4.08 -16.51
N GLU A 23 -1.40 3.47 -15.82
CA GLU A 23 -0.62 2.33 -16.32
C GLU A 23 -1.38 1.00 -16.26
N ILE A 24 -2.43 0.93 -15.43
CA ILE A 24 -3.29 -0.26 -15.31
C ILE A 24 -4.77 0.11 -15.38
N ASP A 25 -5.58 -0.80 -15.92
CA ASP A 25 -7.03 -0.67 -16.00
C ASP A 25 -7.69 -1.01 -14.64
N MET A 26 -7.47 -0.15 -13.66
CA MET A 26 -8.06 -0.21 -12.33
C MET A 26 -8.41 1.20 -11.87
N SER A 27 -9.60 1.37 -11.28
CA SER A 27 -9.94 2.68 -10.71
C SER A 27 -9.00 3.02 -9.55
N VAL A 28 -8.53 4.26 -9.53
CA VAL A 28 -7.62 4.78 -8.51
C VAL A 28 -8.20 4.59 -7.11
N ASP A 29 -9.48 4.93 -6.91
CA ASP A 29 -10.19 4.75 -5.64
C ASP A 29 -10.19 3.29 -5.15
N ARG A 30 -10.39 2.34 -6.07
CA ARG A 30 -10.38 0.91 -5.73
C ARG A 30 -8.98 0.45 -5.37
N ALA A 31 -7.98 0.86 -6.13
CA ALA A 31 -6.59 0.51 -5.86
C ALA A 31 -6.14 1.07 -4.50
N ILE A 32 -6.53 2.30 -4.18
CA ILE A 32 -6.27 2.95 -2.88
C ILE A 32 -6.97 2.21 -1.74
N ALA A 33 -8.25 1.83 -1.90
CA ALA A 33 -8.96 1.06 -0.89
C ALA A 33 -8.29 -0.29 -0.59
N ILE A 34 -7.81 -0.99 -1.62
CA ILE A 34 -7.06 -2.24 -1.46
C ILE A 34 -5.75 -1.99 -0.71
N ALA A 35 -4.99 -0.97 -1.11
CA ALA A 35 -3.74 -0.61 -0.46
C ALA A 35 -3.90 -0.24 1.02
N LYS A 36 -4.93 0.54 1.39
CA LYS A 36 -5.23 0.88 2.79
C LYS A 36 -5.51 -0.38 3.64
N ASN A 37 -6.31 -1.32 3.12
CA ASN A 37 -6.60 -2.58 3.81
C ASN A 37 -5.34 -3.45 3.98
N ALA A 38 -4.52 -3.55 2.94
CA ALA A 38 -3.27 -4.31 2.99
C ALA A 38 -2.26 -3.69 3.97
N LEU A 39 -2.13 -2.36 3.98
CA LEU A 39 -1.27 -1.63 4.93
C LEU A 39 -1.71 -1.84 6.37
N SER A 40 -3.01 -1.74 6.66
CA SER A 40 -3.55 -2.00 8.00
C SER A 40 -3.25 -3.42 8.48
N SER A 41 -3.47 -4.41 7.60
CA SER A 41 -3.20 -5.82 7.90
C SER A 41 -1.70 -6.08 8.14
N ALA A 42 -0.84 -5.54 7.27
CA ALA A 42 0.61 -5.65 7.43
C ALA A 42 1.08 -4.99 8.73
N TYR A 43 0.55 -3.82 9.07
CA TYR A 43 0.96 -3.08 10.26
C TYR A 43 0.71 -3.86 11.55
N ALA A 44 -0.42 -4.56 11.64
CA ALA A 44 -0.74 -5.40 12.80
C ALA A 44 0.28 -6.55 13.00
N HIS A 45 0.85 -7.07 11.92
CA HIS A 45 1.73 -8.24 11.92
C HIS A 45 3.22 -7.91 11.66
N SER A 46 3.58 -6.64 11.68
CA SER A 46 4.94 -6.17 11.39
C SER A 46 5.75 -5.81 12.63
N ASN A 47 7.08 -5.97 12.52
CA ASN A 47 8.03 -5.46 13.52
C ASN A 47 8.21 -3.93 13.41
N THR A 48 8.97 -3.32 14.32
CA THR A 48 9.17 -1.86 14.36
C THR A 48 9.76 -1.28 13.07
N ALA A 49 10.71 -1.96 12.43
CA ALA A 49 11.32 -1.50 11.19
C ALA A 49 10.34 -1.55 10.01
N GLU A 50 9.60 -2.66 9.89
CA GLU A 50 8.56 -2.82 8.86
C GLU A 50 7.42 -1.81 9.07
N LYS A 51 7.00 -1.56 10.32
CA LYS A 51 5.99 -0.55 10.66
C LYS A 51 6.42 0.86 10.22
N ALA A 52 7.71 1.19 10.33
CA ALA A 52 8.22 2.47 9.85
C ALA A 52 8.10 2.58 8.33
N GLN A 53 8.43 1.51 7.58
CA GLN A 53 8.26 1.47 6.13
C GLN A 53 6.79 1.51 5.70
N LEU A 54 5.90 0.79 6.40
CA LEU A 54 4.45 0.82 6.12
C LEU A 54 3.85 2.21 6.32
N ARG A 55 4.35 3.00 7.29
CA ARG A 55 3.94 4.40 7.44
C ARG A 55 4.36 5.27 6.26
N GLN A 56 5.56 5.03 5.69
CA GLN A 56 5.99 5.75 4.49
C GLN A 56 5.06 5.44 3.30
N PHE A 57 4.72 4.16 3.11
CA PHE A 57 3.77 3.77 2.07
C PHE A 57 2.37 4.35 2.28
N GLN A 58 1.92 4.48 3.53
CA GLN A 58 0.65 5.15 3.83
C GLN A 58 0.68 6.63 3.41
N THR A 59 1.78 7.35 3.71
CA THR A 59 1.95 8.73 3.26
C THR A 59 1.94 8.85 1.74
N GLU A 60 2.69 7.99 1.03
CA GLU A 60 2.69 7.96 -0.44
C GLU A 60 1.28 7.69 -1.01
N LEU A 61 0.49 6.86 -0.34
CA LEU A 61 -0.85 6.53 -0.77
C LEU A 61 -1.83 7.69 -0.56
N ASP A 62 -1.67 8.44 0.54
CA ASP A 62 -2.53 9.59 0.84
C ASP A 62 -2.24 10.78 -0.10
N GLU A 63 -1.01 10.90 -0.63
CA GLU A 63 -0.69 11.85 -1.71
C GLU A 63 -1.46 11.58 -3.01
N LEU A 64 -1.89 10.35 -3.27
CA LEU A 64 -2.71 10.01 -4.45
C LEU A 64 -4.19 10.35 -4.27
N THR A 65 -4.63 10.64 -3.05
CA THR A 65 -6.01 11.02 -2.74
C THR A 65 -6.25 12.53 -2.69
N HIS A 66 -5.20 13.34 -2.87
CA HIS A 66 -5.25 14.80 -2.80
C HIS A 66 -5.19 15.42 -4.20
#